data_AF-A0A3B9IEK2-F1
#
_entry.id   AF-A0A3B9IEK2-F1
#
_cell.length_a   1.000
_cell.length_b   1.000
_cell.length_c   1.000
_cell.angle_alpha   90.00
_cell.angle_beta   90.00
_cell.angle_gamma   90.00
#
_symmetry.space_group_name_H-M   'P 1'
#
loop_
_entity.id
_entity.type
_entity.pdbx_description
1 polymer ?
#
loop_
_entity_poly.entity_id
_entity_poly.type
_entity_poly.pdbx_seq_one_letter_code
_entity_poly.pdbx_strand_id
1 'polypeptide(L)'
;GILNGQPIYACQYFMSRNHWQIVKHGGDGRIDEGRFRTFGVDEAPAEVIDAALRAAAPIGDGLYGVDLKQNAEGVFVIEVNDNP
;
A
#
# COMPACT_ATOMS: atom_id res chain seq x y z
N GLY A 1 4.26 -3.81 3.79
CA GLY A 1 4.36 -5.16 4.39
C GLY A 1 5.01 -5.03 5.75
N ILE A 2 4.41 -5.63 6.76
CA ILE A 2 4.84 -5.59 8.16
C ILE A 2 4.90 -7.03 8.65
N LEU A 3 6.01 -7.46 9.24
CA LEU A 3 6.16 -8.78 9.83
C LEU A 3 6.67 -8.63 11.25
N ASN A 4 5.99 -9.21 12.24
CA ASN A 4 6.38 -9.10 13.65
C ASN A 4 6.56 -7.64 14.10
N GLY A 5 5.61 -6.79 13.70
CA GLY A 5 5.65 -5.34 13.95
C GLY A 5 6.78 -4.59 13.26
N GLN A 6 7.56 -5.23 12.37
CA GLN A 6 8.64 -4.60 11.62
C GLN A 6 8.23 -4.35 10.17
N PRO A 7 8.33 -3.12 9.66
CA PRO A 7 8.09 -2.86 8.24
C PRO A 7 9.22 -3.48 7.41
N ILE A 8 8.84 -4.29 6.42
CA ILE A 8 9.77 -5.03 5.54
C ILE A 8 9.65 -4.64 4.07
N TYR A 9 8.59 -3.91 3.71
CA TYR A 9 8.31 -3.54 2.32
C TYR A 9 7.41 -2.31 2.22
N ALA A 10 7.75 -1.38 1.32
CA ALA A 10 6.93 -0.24 0.96
C ALA A 10 6.90 -0.03 -0.56
N CYS A 11 5.71 0.20 -1.11
CA CYS A 11 5.51 0.44 -2.54
C CYS A 11 4.35 1.40 -2.77
N GLN A 12 4.54 2.30 -3.72
CA GLN A 12 3.51 3.21 -4.21
C GLN A 12 3.05 2.74 -5.58
N TYR A 13 1.76 2.46 -5.69
CA TYR A 13 1.11 2.19 -6.97
C TYR A 13 0.46 3.45 -7.51
N PHE A 14 0.60 3.66 -8.81
CA PHE A 14 -0.07 4.72 -9.55
C PHE A 14 -1.29 4.13 -10.26
N MET A 15 -2.33 4.94 -10.46
CA MET A 15 -3.49 4.49 -11.21
C MET A 15 -3.14 4.31 -12.69
N SER A 16 -3.83 3.39 -13.35
CA SER A 16 -3.74 3.24 -14.80
C SER A 16 -4.28 4.49 -15.50
N ARG A 17 -3.80 4.77 -16.72
CA ARG A 17 -4.10 6.03 -17.43
C ARG A 17 -5.61 6.18 -17.64
N ASN A 18 -6.16 7.31 -17.20
CA ASN A 18 -7.59 7.61 -17.28
C ASN A 18 -8.48 6.51 -16.65
N HIS A 19 -8.00 5.89 -15.57
CA HIS A 19 -8.71 4.83 -14.85
C HIS A 19 -8.50 4.99 -13.34
N TRP A 20 -9.46 4.52 -12.53
CA TRP A 20 -9.40 4.67 -11.07
C TRP A 20 -8.77 3.47 -10.36
N GLN A 21 -8.60 2.34 -11.06
CA GLN A 21 -7.89 1.17 -10.54
C GLN A 21 -6.43 1.19 -11.03
N ILE A 22 -5.57 0.51 -10.28
CA ILE A 22 -4.18 0.27 -10.66
C ILE A 22 -4.05 -0.68 -11.86
N VAL A 23 -5.06 -1.54 -12.09
CA VAL A 23 -5.16 -2.41 -13.27
C VAL A 23 -6.47 -2.13 -13.98
N LYS A 24 -6.40 -1.86 -15.28
CA LYS A 24 -7.58 -1.68 -16.15
C LYS A 24 -7.74 -2.90 -17.04
N HIS A 25 -8.88 -3.57 -16.93
CA HIS A 25 -9.28 -4.65 -17.82
C HIS A 25 -10.15 -4.11 -18.96
N GLY A 26 -9.67 -4.23 -20.20
CA GLY A 26 -10.40 -3.89 -21.41
C GLY A 26 -11.38 -4.99 -21.82
N GLY A 27 -12.45 -4.62 -22.53
CA GLY A 27 -13.44 -5.57 -23.05
C GLY A 27 -12.91 -6.52 -24.13
N ASP A 28 -11.74 -6.21 -24.71
CA ASP A 28 -10.99 -7.01 -25.67
C ASP A 28 -9.96 -7.94 -25.02
N GLY A 29 -9.92 -7.98 -23.67
CA GLY A 29 -8.93 -8.75 -22.91
C GLY A 29 -7.60 -8.04 -22.70
N ARG A 30 -7.43 -6.81 -23.19
CA ARG A 30 -6.23 -6.00 -22.91
C ARG A 30 -6.15 -5.62 -21.43
N ILE A 31 -4.93 -5.65 -20.88
CA ILE A 31 -4.64 -5.22 -19.51
C ILE A 31 -3.71 -4.01 -19.59
N ASP A 32 -4.15 -2.87 -19.02
CA ASP A 32 -3.32 -1.67 -18.87
C ASP A 32 -3.06 -1.41 -17.38
N GLU A 33 -1.81 -1.55 -16.96
CA GLU A 33 -1.40 -1.37 -15.56
C GLU A 33 -0.83 0.03 -15.32
N GLY A 34 -1.07 0.55 -14.12
CA GLY A 34 -0.40 1.74 -13.62
C GLY A 34 1.06 1.48 -13.29
N ARG A 35 1.84 2.55 -13.16
CA ARG A 35 3.23 2.44 -12.72
C ARG A 35 3.30 2.06 -11.24
N PHE A 36 4.49 1.68 -10.81
CA PHE A 36 4.81 1.52 -9.39
C PHE A 36 6.17 2.15 -9.08
N ARG A 37 6.37 2.46 -7.81
CA ARG A 37 7.67 2.84 -7.25
C ARG A 37 7.88 2.09 -5.95
N THR A 38 8.98 1.36 -5.88
CA THR A 38 9.43 0.67 -4.67
C THR A 38 10.36 1.58 -3.89
N PHE A 39 10.32 1.47 -2.57
CA PHE A 39 11.14 2.25 -1.65
C PHE A 39 11.92 1.30 -0.73
N GLY A 40 13.13 1.70 -0.33
CA GLY A 40 13.62 1.29 0.97
C GLY A 40 12.62 1.70 2.05
N VAL A 41 12.45 0.89 3.09
CA VAL A 41 11.48 1.20 4.16
C VAL A 41 11.80 2.55 4.81
N ASP A 42 13.08 2.88 4.90
CA ASP A 42 13.64 4.15 5.39
C ASP A 42 13.52 5.32 4.41
N GLU A 43 13.25 5.06 3.13
CA GLU A 43 13.04 6.09 2.10
C GLU A 43 11.54 6.43 1.93
N ALA A 44 10.65 5.61 2.47
CA ALA A 44 9.22 5.88 2.45
C ALA A 44 8.89 7.05 3.40
N PRO A 45 7.85 7.87 3.11
CA PRO A 45 7.42 8.93 4.03
C PRO A 45 7.13 8.37 5.42
N ALA A 46 7.73 8.99 6.44
CA ALA A 46 7.67 8.51 7.82
C ALA A 46 6.22 8.41 8.32
N GLU A 47 5.35 9.35 7.95
CA GLU A 47 3.94 9.35 8.31
C GLU A 47 3.16 8.17 7.70
N VAL A 48 3.59 7.64 6.55
CA VAL A 48 2.97 6.45 5.94
C VAL A 48 3.37 5.20 6.71
N ILE A 49 4.64 5.10 7.11
CA ILE A 49 5.12 3.98 7.93
C ILE A 49 4.46 3.98 9.31
N ASP A 50 4.38 5.14 9.99
CA ASP A 50 3.70 5.27 11.29
C ASP A 50 2.23 4.83 11.21
N ALA A 51 1.49 5.33 10.22
CA ALA A 51 0.09 4.97 10.03
C ALA A 51 -0.08 3.46 9.77
N ALA A 52 0.79 2.85 8.97
CA ALA A 52 0.74 1.42 8.69
C ALA A 52 1.00 0.57 9.95
N LEU A 53 2.01 0.93 10.74
CA LEU A 53 2.34 0.21 11.99
C LEU A 53 1.21 0.32 13.02
N ARG A 54 0.64 1.51 13.19
CA ARG A 54 -0.48 1.74 14.11
C ARG A 54 -1.75 1.01 13.69
N ALA A 55 -1.97 0.84 12.39
CA ALA A 55 -3.11 0.09 11.86
C ALA A 55 -2.98 -1.43 12.11
N ALA A 56 -1.77 -1.98 11.98
CA ALA A 56 -1.51 -3.41 12.17
C ALA A 56 -1.38 -3.82 13.66
N ALA A 57 -0.87 -2.94 14.51
CA ALA A 57 -0.53 -3.25 15.91
C ALA A 57 -1.68 -3.88 16.74
N PRO A 58 -2.96 -3.48 16.61
CA PRO A 58 -4.04 -4.09 17.37
C PRO A 58 -4.36 -5.54 16.95
N ILE A 59 -3.91 -5.98 15.77
CA ILE A 59 -4.22 -7.30 15.22
C ILE A 59 -3.24 -8.35 15.75
N GLY A 60 -1.94 -8.06 15.74
CA GLY A 60 -0.91 -8.97 16.25
C GLY A 60 0.47 -8.74 15.63
N ASP A 61 1.28 -9.79 15.66
CA ASP A 61 2.67 -9.84 15.19
C ASP A 61 2.85 -10.71 13.92
N GLY A 62 1.75 -11.01 13.22
CA GLY A 62 1.75 -11.72 11.94
C GLY A 62 2.37 -10.93 10.77
N LEU A 63 2.08 -11.39 9.55
CA LEU A 63 2.48 -10.73 8.32
C LEU A 63 1.29 -9.93 7.77
N TYR A 64 1.37 -8.61 7.86
CA TYR A 64 0.30 -7.71 7.44
C TYR A 64 0.68 -6.88 6.21
N GLY A 65 -0.28 -6.75 5.30
CA GLY A 65 -0.31 -5.70 4.29
C GLY A 65 -1.20 -4.58 4.79
N VAL A 66 -0.81 -3.32 4.59
CA VAL A 66 -1.66 -2.18 4.91
C VAL A 66 -1.70 -1.30 3.67
N ASP A 67 -2.90 -1.08 3.16
CA ASP A 67 -3.13 -0.20 2.01
C ASP A 67 -3.50 1.19 2.52
N LEU A 68 -2.76 2.19 2.05
CA LEU A 68 -2.93 3.58 2.46
C LEU A 68 -3.11 4.51 1.26
N LYS A 69 -3.78 5.63 1.50
CA LYS A 69 -3.80 6.79 0.60
C LYS A 69 -3.22 8.00 1.32
N GLN A 70 -2.37 8.75 0.63
CA GLN A 70 -1.82 10.00 1.12
C GLN A 70 -2.29 11.15 0.22
N ASN A 71 -2.76 12.24 0.83
CA ASN A 71 -3.07 13.50 0.16
C ASN A 71 -2.65 14.69 1.05
N ALA A 72 -3.06 15.90 0.69
CA ALA A 72 -2.71 17.11 1.43
C ALA A 72 -3.27 17.16 2.87
N GLU A 73 -4.30 16.38 3.18
CA GLU A 73 -4.94 16.33 4.50
C GLU A 73 -4.32 15.25 5.41
N GLY A 74 -3.52 14.34 4.86
CA GLY A 74 -2.78 13.35 5.63
C GLY A 74 -2.77 11.95 5.00
N VAL A 75 -2.57 10.94 5.86
CA VAL A 75 -2.51 9.53 5.51
C VAL A 75 -3.77 8.82 6.02
N PHE A 76 -4.41 8.06 5.14
CA PHE A 76 -5.66 7.36 5.39
C PHE A 76 -5.46 5.88 5.15
N VAL A 77 -5.79 5.05 6.16
CA VAL A 77 -5.80 3.60 6.04
C VAL A 77 -7.05 3.18 5.29
N ILE A 78 -6.88 2.34 4.27
CA ILE A 78 -7.97 1.80 3.46
C ILE A 78 -8.29 0.37 3.87
N GLU A 79 -7.25 -0.45 4.06
CA GLU A 79 -7.39 -1.88 4.37
C GLU A 79 -6.17 -2.37 5.15
N VAL A 80 -6.40 -3.35 6.03
CA VAL A 80 -5.34 -4.17 6.63
C VAL A 80 -5.60 -5.62 6.28
N ASN A 81 -4.67 -6.22 5.55
CA ASN A 81 -4.72 -7.60 5.09
C ASN A 81 -3.82 -8.48 5.95
N ASP A 82 -4.39 -9.56 6.50
CA ASP A 82 -3.62 -10.65 7.10
C ASP A 82 -3.11 -11.58 5.99
N ASN A 83 -1.80 -11.84 5.95
CA ASN A 83 -1.16 -12.68 4.94
C ASN A 83 -0.51 -13.88 5.64
N PRO A 84 -1.19 -15.04 5.69
CA PRO A 84 -0.67 -16.24 6.33
C PRO A 84 0.56 -16.84 5.63
#